data_AF-A0A2M6GL11-F1
#
_entry.id   AF-A0A2M6GL11-F1
#
_cell.length_a   1.000
_cell.length_b   1.000
_cell.length_c   1.000
_cell.angle_alpha   90.00
_cell.angle_beta   90.00
_cell.angle_gamma   90.00
#
_symmetry.space_group_name_H-M   'P 1'
#
loop_
_entity.id
_entity.type
_entity.pdbx_description
1 polymer ?
#
loop_
_entity_poly.entity_id
_entity_poly.type
_entity_poly.pdbx_seq_one_letter_code
_entity_poly.pdbx_strand_id
1 'polypeptide(L)' 'MQYLDFEARWRKSGGAERANYGLFLQDFCDLLGVPRPDPTTDNPAQDAYVLERAVTFDDGGGKQTTGRID' A
#
# COMPACT_ATOMS: atom_id res chain seq x y z
N MET A 1 6.81 -16.18 -3.87
CA MET A 1 7.83 -15.79 -4.88
C MET A 1 9.19 -16.33 -4.44
N GLN A 2 10.14 -16.57 -5.35
CA GLN A 2 11.53 -16.93 -5.00
C GLN A 2 12.41 -15.67 -4.95
N TYR A 3 13.42 -15.63 -4.09
CA TYR A 3 14.28 -14.44 -3.91
C TYR A 3 14.91 -13.93 -5.21
N LEU A 4 15.47 -14.83 -6.03
CA LEU A 4 16.16 -14.44 -7.27
C LEU A 4 15.22 -13.77 -8.28
N ASP A 5 13.95 -14.16 -8.32
CA ASP A 5 12.92 -13.54 -9.17
C ASP A 5 12.56 -12.14 -8.67
N PHE A 6 12.40 -11.99 -7.35
CA PHE A 6 12.15 -10.71 -6.70
C PHE A 6 13.28 -9.72 -6.95
N GLU A 7 14.54 -10.15 -6.69
CA GLU A 7 15.72 -9.31 -6.92
C GLU A 7 15.82 -8.90 -8.39
N ALA A 8 15.68 -9.84 -9.34
CA ALA A 8 15.82 -9.55 -10.76
C ALA A 8 14.81 -8.52 -11.27
N ARG A 9 13.57 -8.54 -10.74
CA ARG A 9 12.52 -7.59 -11.07
C ARG A 9 12.80 -6.20 -10.48
N TRP A 10 13.08 -6.14 -9.18
CA TRP A 10 13.16 -4.87 -8.44
C TRP A 10 14.51 -4.18 -8.52
N ARG A 11 15.60 -4.91 -8.82
CA ARG A 11 16.92 -4.31 -9.04
C ARG A 11 16.95 -3.29 -10.20
N LYS A 12 15.99 -3.37 -11.14
CA LYS A 12 15.87 -2.47 -12.29
C LYS A 12 14.95 -1.27 -12.03
N SER A 13 14.25 -1.20 -10.89
CA SER A 13 13.33 -0.11 -10.63
C SER A 13 14.07 1.22 -10.45
N GLY A 14 13.59 2.28 -11.10
CA GLY A 14 14.07 3.65 -10.90
C GLY A 14 13.29 4.39 -9.81
N GLY A 15 13.58 5.70 -9.64
CA GLY A 15 12.99 6.58 -8.62
C GLY A 15 11.50 6.94 -8.78
N ALA A 16 10.70 6.08 -9.42
CA ALA A 16 9.25 6.24 -9.51
C ALA A 16 8.58 5.57 -8.29
N GLU A 17 8.93 6.01 -7.09
CA GLU A 17 8.54 5.38 -5.81
C GLU A 17 7.04 5.11 -5.74
N ARG A 18 6.21 6.13 -6.02
CA ARG A 18 4.75 6.02 -5.95
C ARG A 18 4.12 5.13 -7.03
N ALA A 19 4.75 5.02 -8.19
CA ALA A 19 4.28 4.11 -9.25
C ALA A 19 4.63 2.64 -8.94
N ASN A 20 5.69 2.43 -8.17
CA ASN A 20 6.27 1.12 -7.91
C ASN A 20 5.82 0.51 -6.57
N TYR A 21 5.49 1.34 -5.57
CA TYR A 21 5.19 0.91 -4.20
C TYR A 21 4.16 -0.23 -4.12
N GLY A 22 2.98 -0.06 -4.72
CA GLY A 22 1.92 -1.07 -4.62
C GLY A 22 2.27 -2.41 -5.27
N LEU A 23 3.05 -2.39 -6.36
CA LEU A 23 3.54 -3.61 -7.02
C LEU A 23 4.68 -4.26 -6.20
N PHE A 24 5.58 -3.45 -5.65
CA PHE A 24 6.69 -3.91 -4.81
C PHE A 24 6.18 -4.60 -3.55
N LEU A 25 5.23 -3.98 -2.86
CA LEU A 25 4.72 -4.52 -1.59
C LEU A 25 4.03 -5.87 -1.78
N GLN A 26 3.26 -6.04 -2.87
CA GLN A 26 2.62 -7.33 -3.18
C GLN A 26 3.64 -8.44 -3.40
N ASP A 27 4.64 -8.18 -4.24
CA ASP A 27 5.73 -9.13 -4.50
C ASP A 27 6.54 -9.43 -3.24
N PHE A 28 6.70 -8.43 -2.38
CA PHE A 28 7.43 -8.57 -1.11
C PHE A 28 6.65 -9.44 -0.12
N CYS A 29 5.32 -9.26 -0.02
CA CYS A 29 4.46 -10.17 0.75
C CYS A 29 4.58 -11.61 0.23
N ASP A 30 4.59 -11.81 -1.09
CA ASP A 30 4.77 -13.13 -1.70
C ASP A 30 6.14 -13.75 -1.41
N LEU A 31 7.18 -12.92 -1.28
CA LEU A 31 8.52 -13.38 -0.92
C LEU A 31 8.57 -13.81 0.55
N LEU A 32 7.92 -13.04 1.43
CA LEU A 32 7.86 -13.32 2.86
C LEU A 32 6.88 -14.45 3.23
N GLY A 33 5.97 -14.81 2.32
CA GLY A 33 4.92 -15.81 2.59
C GLY A 33 3.81 -15.30 3.51
N VAL A 34 3.59 -13.98 3.54
CA VAL A 34 2.54 -13.33 4.34
C VAL A 34 1.37 -12.90 3.44
N PRO A 35 0.17 -12.65 4.00
CA PRO A 35 -0.95 -12.12 3.23
C PRO A 35 -0.60 -10.81 2.49
N ARG A 36 -1.22 -10.60 1.33
CA ARG A 36 -1.14 -9.32 0.59
C ARG A 36 -2.19 -8.35 1.12
N PRO A 37 -2.01 -7.03 0.90
CA PRO A 37 -3.05 -6.06 1.15
C PRO A 37 -4.33 -6.39 0.37
N ASP A 38 -5.47 -6.18 1.01
CA ASP A 38 -6.80 -6.31 0.42
C ASP A 38 -7.11 -5.11 -0.51
N PRO A 39 -8.07 -5.26 -1.45
CA PRO A 39 -8.60 -4.13 -2.20
C PRO A 39 -9.33 -3.16 -1.27
N THR A 40 -9.10 -1.86 -1.47
CA THR A 40 -9.84 -0.79 -0.78
C THR A 40 -11.33 -0.89 -1.04
N THR A 41 -12.13 -0.69 -0.01
CA THR A 41 -13.60 -0.68 -0.08
C THR A 41 -14.17 0.73 0.13
N ASP A 42 -15.50 0.86 0.14
CA ASP A 42 -16.16 2.13 0.50
C ASP A 42 -16.29 2.29 2.03
N ASN A 43 -15.79 1.33 2.81
CA ASN A 43 -15.88 1.34 4.27
C ASN A 43 -14.48 1.35 4.91
N PRO A 44 -13.92 2.55 5.23
CA PRO A 44 -12.58 2.67 5.82
C PRO A 44 -12.38 1.92 7.15
N ALA A 45 -13.47 1.59 7.86
CA ALA A 45 -13.40 0.80 9.09
C ALA A 45 -13.13 -0.69 8.82
N GLN A 46 -13.40 -1.18 7.61
CA GLN A 46 -13.12 -2.56 7.17
C GLN A 46 -11.79 -2.67 6.41
N ASP A 47 -11.24 -1.54 5.96
CA ASP A 47 -9.98 -1.43 5.23
C ASP A 47 -8.75 -1.50 6.14
N ALA A 48 -8.66 -2.54 6.97
CA ALA A 48 -7.61 -2.66 8.00
C ALA A 48 -6.21 -2.94 7.41
N TYR A 49 -6.14 -3.59 6.25
CA TYR A 49 -4.89 -3.93 5.57
C TYR A 49 -5.01 -3.70 4.06
N VAL A 50 -5.13 -2.43 3.66
CA VAL A 50 -5.24 -2.00 2.26
C VAL A 50 -4.12 -1.01 1.91
N LEU A 51 -3.85 -0.85 0.62
CA LEU A 51 -3.02 0.27 0.14
C LEU A 51 -3.82 1.58 0.18
N GLU A 52 -3.12 2.70 0.41
CA GLU A 52 -3.69 4.04 0.39
C GLU A 52 -4.96 4.21 1.25
N ARG A 53 -4.91 3.70 2.50
CA ARG A 53 -6.06 3.66 3.41
C ARG A 53 -6.62 5.07 3.63
N ALA A 54 -7.92 5.23 3.37
CA ALA A 54 -8.62 6.48 3.61
C ALA A 54 -8.71 6.77 5.12
N VAL A 55 -8.40 8.01 5.50
CA VAL A 55 -8.54 8.49 6.87
C VAL A 55 -9.17 9.87 6.89
N THR A 56 -9.99 10.10 7.91
CA THR A 56 -10.57 11.41 8.18
C THR A 56 -9.63 12.19 9.08
N PHE A 57 -9.22 13.36 8.62
CA PHE A 57 -8.47 14.33 9.40
C PHE A 57 -9.46 15.36 9.95
N ASP A 58 -9.40 15.60 11.25
CA ASP A 58 -10.11 16.69 11.92
C ASP A 58 -9.08 17.75 12.35
N ASP A 59 -9.26 18.97 11.88
CA ASP A 59 -8.35 20.09 12.16
C ASP A 59 -8.70 20.81 13.48
N GLY A 60 -9.63 20.29 14.28
CA GLY A 60 -10.11 20.90 15.53
C GLY A 60 -11.01 22.14 15.34
N GLY A 61 -11.10 22.67 14.11
CA GLY A 61 -11.97 23.78 13.73
C GLY A 61 -13.35 23.39 13.19
N GLY A 62 -13.73 22.11 13.29
CA GLY A 62 -15.01 21.57 12.79
C GLY A 62 -15.04 21.26 11.28
N LYS A 63 -13.92 21.44 10.58
CA LYS A 63 -13.75 21.00 9.19
C LYS A 63 -13.06 19.64 9.18
N GLN A 64 -13.74 18.65 8.59
CA GLN A 64 -13.17 17.34 8.31
C GLN A 64 -12.74 17.25 6.85
N THR A 65 -11.57 16.66 6.61
CA THR A 65 -11.08 16.34 5.26
C THR A 65 -10.72 14.86 5.17
N THR A 66 -11.03 14.23 4.04
CA THR A 66 -10.57 12.87 3.77
C THR A 66 -9.23 12.93 3.07
N GLY A 67 -8.22 12.26 3.62
CA GLY A 67 -6.96 12.00 2.95
C GLY A 67 -6.61 10.52 2.97
N ARG A 68 -5.38 10.19 2.61
CA ARG A 68 -4.89 8.81 2.50
C ARG A 68 -3.56 8.64 3.21
N ILE A 69 -3.35 7.48 3.81
CA ILE A 69 -2.08 7.06 4.40
C ILE A 69 -1.48 5.98 3.49
N ASP A 70 -0.20 6.16 3.15
CA ASP A 70 0.63 5.24 2.37
C ASP A 70 1.69 4.58 3.26
#